data_AF-A0A352UKY8-F1
#
_entry.id   AF-A0A352UKY8-F1
#
_cell.length_a   1.000
_cell.length_b   1.000
_cell.length_c   1.000
_cell.angle_alpha   90.00
_cell.angle_beta   90.00
_cell.angle_gamma   90.00
#
_symmetry.space_group_name_H-M   'P 1'
#
loop_
_entity.id
_entity.type
_entity.pdbx_description
1 polymer ?
#
loop_
_entity_poly.entity_id
_entity_poly.type
_entity_poly.pdbx_seq_one_letter_code
_entity_poly.pdbx_strand_id
1 'polypeptide(L)'
;EKAAIQRGGGFAVAKSTPEKEEAAALFLKWFTAPEQNMRFVASTGYLPVTGQAFTNHMEREIAENINSNIQKLLRTATVVHGEYDFYIPPVFDRFNIVGSDFKADFLAIAQGRREQYMENLNTMDSEAAYEEAARGAIEEFIARQP
;
A
#
# COMPACT_ATOMS: atom_id res chain seq x y z
N GLU A 1 -14.01 -13.25 -3.36
CA GLU A 1 -12.60 -13.55 -3.00
C GLU A 1 -12.03 -12.33 -2.31
N LYS A 2 -11.27 -12.49 -1.22
CA LYS A 2 -10.64 -11.37 -0.50
C LYS A 2 -9.26 -11.16 -1.10
N ALA A 3 -9.00 -10.00 -1.69
CA ALA A 3 -7.70 -9.69 -2.30
C ALA A 3 -6.99 -8.57 -1.55
N ALA A 4 -5.68 -8.72 -1.34
CA ALA A 4 -4.81 -7.70 -0.79
C ALA A 4 -3.78 -7.30 -1.84
N ILE A 5 -3.83 -6.05 -2.33
CA ILE A 5 -2.85 -5.57 -3.31
C ILE A 5 -1.49 -5.45 -2.61
N GLN A 6 -0.52 -6.24 -3.05
CA GLN A 6 0.83 -6.16 -2.54
C GLN A 6 1.54 -4.96 -3.16
N ARG A 7 1.90 -3.97 -2.34
CA ARG A 7 2.71 -2.81 -2.73
C ARG A 7 3.86 -2.64 -1.74
N GLY A 8 5.00 -2.20 -2.25
CA GLY A 8 6.21 -1.97 -1.45
C GLY A 8 7.38 -1.54 -2.32
N GLY A 9 8.55 -1.43 -1.69
CA GLY A 9 9.82 -1.25 -2.37
C GLY A 9 10.63 -2.54 -2.38
N GLY A 10 11.41 -2.75 -3.44
CA GLY A 10 12.44 -3.78 -3.50
C GLY A 10 13.83 -3.18 -3.32
N PHE A 11 14.81 -4.04 -3.03
CA PHE A 11 16.23 -3.67 -3.10
C PHE A 11 16.79 -4.08 -4.46
N ALA A 12 17.64 -3.23 -5.03
CA ALA A 12 18.41 -3.53 -6.22
C ALA A 12 19.89 -3.24 -5.97
N VAL A 13 20.76 -4.10 -6.51
CA VAL A 13 22.22 -3.88 -6.47
C VAL A 13 22.61 -3.12 -7.73
N ALA A 14 23.15 -1.91 -7.55
CA ALA A 14 23.69 -1.13 -8.66
C ALA A 14 25.01 -1.75 -9.15
N LYS A 15 25.25 -1.68 -10.46
CA LYS A 15 26.49 -2.16 -11.07
C LYS A 15 27.72 -1.49 -10.44
N SER A 16 28.68 -2.29 -10.00
CA SER A 16 29.87 -1.84 -9.27
C SER A 16 31.07 -2.77 -9.53
N THR A 17 31.95 -2.95 -8.54
CA THR A 17 32.99 -4.00 -8.57
C THR A 17 32.41 -5.33 -8.05
N PRO A 18 32.95 -6.49 -8.49
CA PRO A 18 32.46 -7.79 -8.04
C PRO A 18 32.39 -7.93 -6.51
N GLU A 19 33.37 -7.39 -5.79
CA GLU A 19 33.44 -7.48 -4.32
C GLU A 19 32.32 -6.69 -3.64
N LYS A 20 31.96 -5.51 -4.19
CA LYS A 20 30.87 -4.68 -3.68
C LYS A 20 29.52 -5.29 -3.98
N GLU A 21 29.36 -5.87 -5.17
CA GLU A 21 28.14 -6.57 -5.57
C GLU A 21 27.91 -7.82 -4.70
N GLU A 22 28.97 -8.59 -4.43
CA GLU A 22 28.93 -9.75 -3.52
C GLU A 22 28.58 -9.33 -2.08
N ALA A 23 29.23 -8.29 -1.55
CA ALA A 23 28.94 -7.78 -0.22
C ALA A 23 27.49 -7.28 -0.09
N ALA A 24 26.96 -6.61 -1.12
CA ALA A 24 25.56 -6.17 -1.14
C ALA A 24 24.60 -7.37 -1.16
N ALA A 25 24.89 -8.40 -1.96
CA ALA A 25 24.08 -9.62 -2.01
C ALA A 25 24.08 -10.36 -0.66
N LEU A 26 25.24 -10.46 0.00
CA LEU A 26 25.36 -11.06 1.34
C LEU A 26 24.55 -10.27 2.38
N PHE A 27 24.63 -8.94 2.35
CA PHE A 27 23.84 -8.08 3.21
C PHE A 27 22.34 -8.30 3.00
N LEU A 28 21.88 -8.31 1.74
CA LEU A 28 20.46 -8.52 1.43
C LEU A 28 19.98 -9.89 1.93
N LYS A 29 20.77 -10.95 1.72
CA LYS A 29 20.46 -12.29 2.23
C LYS A 29 20.32 -12.32 3.75
N TRP A 30 21.22 -11.65 4.47
CA TRP A 30 21.15 -11.52 5.93
C TRP A 30 19.93 -10.69 6.36
N PHE A 31 19.70 -9.54 5.73
CA PHE A 31 18.63 -8.61 6.07
C PHE A 31 17.23 -9.20 5.87
N THR A 32 17.05 -10.00 4.81
CA THR A 32 15.77 -10.66 4.51
C THR A 32 15.58 -11.99 5.24
N ALA A 33 16.58 -12.47 6.00
CA ALA A 33 16.43 -13.69 6.79
C ALA A 33 15.34 -13.49 7.87
N PRO A 34 14.56 -14.52 8.24
CA PRO A 34 13.38 -14.36 9.09
C PRO A 34 13.62 -13.57 10.38
N GLU A 35 14.68 -13.89 11.13
CA GLU A 35 15.00 -13.19 12.37
C GLU A 35 15.29 -11.70 12.16
N GLN A 36 16.13 -11.36 11.18
CA GLN A 36 16.55 -9.97 10.94
C GLN A 36 15.42 -9.15 10.32
N ASN A 37 14.67 -9.75 9.40
CA ASN A 37 13.51 -9.12 8.81
C ASN A 37 12.43 -8.83 9.87
N MET A 38 12.23 -9.73 10.84
CA MET A 38 11.26 -9.50 11.90
C MET A 38 11.64 -8.36 12.83
N ARG A 39 12.93 -8.18 13.13
CA ARG A 39 13.39 -6.99 13.88
C ARG A 39 13.07 -5.69 13.14
N PHE A 40 13.25 -5.67 11.81
CA PHE A 40 12.87 -4.53 10.98
C PHE A 40 11.34 -4.30 10.98
N VAL A 41 10.55 -5.35 10.77
CA VAL A 41 9.08 -5.30 10.78
C VAL A 41 8.54 -4.81 12.12
N ALA A 42 9.03 -5.35 13.23
CA ALA A 42 8.60 -5.02 14.59
C ALA A 42 8.91 -3.57 14.99
N SER A 43 9.85 -2.91 14.32
CA SER A 43 10.24 -1.52 14.59
C SER A 43 9.63 -0.50 13.64
N THR A 44 9.18 -0.92 12.46
CA THR A 44 8.75 -0.01 11.38
C THR A 44 7.27 -0.14 11.00
N GLY A 45 6.66 -1.29 11.29
CA GLY A 45 5.30 -1.59 10.83
C GLY A 45 5.22 -2.05 9.37
N TYR A 46 6.35 -2.40 8.73
CA TYR A 46 6.31 -3.13 7.46
C TYR A 46 5.79 -4.56 7.63
N LEU A 47 5.47 -5.23 6.51
CA LEU A 47 5.11 -6.65 6.51
C LEU A 47 6.37 -7.53 6.41
N PRO A 48 6.34 -8.75 6.99
CA PRO A 48 7.39 -9.74 6.77
C PRO A 48 7.51 -10.10 5.28
N VAL A 49 8.76 -10.29 4.81
CA VAL A 49 9.05 -10.59 3.40
C VAL A 49 9.23 -12.08 3.10
N THR A 50 9.12 -12.94 4.12
CA THR A 50 9.22 -14.39 3.98
C THR A 50 8.05 -15.09 4.69
N GLY A 51 7.55 -16.18 4.11
CA GLY A 51 6.48 -16.99 4.74
C GLY A 51 6.90 -17.57 6.10
N GLN A 52 8.18 -17.91 6.26
CA GLN A 52 8.71 -18.42 7.54
C GLN A 52 8.65 -17.38 8.67
N ALA A 53 8.79 -16.09 8.34
CA ALA A 53 8.66 -15.02 9.32
C ALA A 53 7.21 -14.93 9.85
N PHE A 54 6.22 -15.15 8.98
CA PHE A 54 4.81 -15.23 9.38
C PHE A 54 4.53 -16.40 10.33
N THR A 55 5.14 -17.57 10.10
CA THR A 55 4.82 -18.78 10.88
C THR A 55 5.58 -18.87 12.20
N ASN A 56 6.83 -18.41 12.25
CA ASN A 56 7.73 -18.77 13.36
C ASN A 56 7.97 -17.64 14.36
N HIS A 57 7.69 -16.39 14.00
CA HIS A 57 8.14 -15.23 14.77
C HIS A 57 7.01 -14.26 15.16
N MET A 58 5.90 -14.23 14.42
CA MET A 58 4.82 -13.25 14.62
C MET A 58 4.24 -13.26 16.04
N GLU A 59 3.91 -14.43 16.59
CA GLU A 59 3.28 -14.52 17.92
C GLU A 59 4.17 -13.97 19.03
N ARG A 60 5.47 -14.32 18.97
CA ARG A 60 6.47 -13.81 19.91
C ARG A 60 6.60 -12.30 19.81
N GLU A 61 6.78 -11.77 18.60
CA GLU A 61 6.90 -10.31 18.41
C GLU A 61 5.61 -9.59 18.85
N ILE A 62 4.42 -10.16 18.62
CA ILE A 62 3.16 -9.57 19.11
C ILE A 62 3.10 -9.53 20.64
N ALA A 63 3.61 -10.56 21.33
CA ALA A 63 3.59 -10.63 22.79
C ALA A 63 4.62 -9.70 23.44
N GLU A 64 5.81 -9.57 22.83
CA GLU A 64 6.96 -8.87 23.42
C GLU A 64 7.06 -7.40 22.99
N ASN A 65 6.42 -6.99 21.88
CA ASN A 65 6.54 -5.64 21.37
C ASN A 65 5.81 -4.62 22.26
N ILE A 66 6.51 -3.55 22.65
CA ILE A 66 5.95 -2.50 23.52
C ILE A 66 4.96 -1.57 22.82
N ASN A 67 4.96 -1.54 21.49
CA ASN A 67 4.13 -0.64 20.69
C ASN A 67 2.82 -1.34 20.28
N SER A 68 1.71 -0.90 20.88
CA SER A 68 0.38 -1.46 20.62
C SER A 68 -0.08 -1.33 19.17
N ASN A 69 0.40 -0.34 18.42
CA ASN A 69 0.09 -0.20 16.99
C ASN A 69 0.81 -1.27 16.17
N ILE A 70 2.05 -1.62 16.53
CA ILE A 70 2.77 -2.73 15.89
C ILE A 70 2.08 -4.06 16.21
N GLN A 71 1.69 -4.28 17.47
CA GLN A 71 0.94 -5.49 17.83
C GLN A 71 -0.34 -5.65 17.00
N LYS A 72 -1.12 -4.57 16.83
CA LYS A 72 -2.32 -4.57 15.98
C LYS A 72 -1.97 -4.88 14.52
N LEU A 73 -0.94 -4.22 13.98
CA LEU A 73 -0.48 -4.44 12.62
C LEU A 73 -0.09 -5.90 12.38
N LEU A 74 0.69 -6.48 13.27
CA LEU A 74 1.14 -7.87 13.15
C LEU A 74 -0.04 -8.85 13.22
N ARG A 75 -1.02 -8.62 14.10
CA ARG A 75 -2.26 -9.44 14.14
C ARG A 75 -3.02 -9.35 12.82
N THR A 76 -3.21 -8.14 12.29
CA THR A 76 -3.87 -7.93 11.00
C THR A 76 -3.09 -8.59 9.87
N ALA A 77 -1.76 -8.49 9.88
CA ALA A 77 -0.89 -9.12 8.89
C ALA A 77 -1.05 -10.65 8.87
N THR A 78 -1.14 -11.29 10.04
CA THR A 78 -1.40 -12.74 10.13
C THR A 78 -2.76 -13.12 9.53
N VAL A 79 -3.81 -12.33 9.80
CA VAL A 79 -5.15 -12.56 9.24
C VAL A 79 -5.15 -12.38 7.72
N VAL A 80 -4.58 -11.28 7.23
CA VAL A 80 -4.48 -11.01 5.78
C VAL A 80 -3.68 -12.12 5.09
N HIS A 81 -2.59 -12.58 5.69
CA HIS A 81 -1.78 -13.64 5.11
C HIS A 81 -2.49 -15.01 5.05
N GLY A 82 -3.38 -15.30 5.99
CA GLY A 82 -4.15 -16.55 6.01
C GLY A 82 -5.44 -16.52 5.18
N GLU A 83 -6.05 -15.36 5.00
CA GLU A 83 -7.40 -15.25 4.43
C GLU A 83 -7.49 -14.53 3.08
N TYR A 84 -6.43 -13.85 2.64
CA TYR A 84 -6.45 -13.02 1.42
C TYR A 84 -5.46 -13.54 0.39
N ASP A 85 -5.85 -13.45 -0.87
CA ASP A 85 -4.94 -13.61 -1.98
C ASP A 85 -4.12 -12.34 -2.17
N PHE A 86 -2.80 -12.46 -2.07
CA PHE A 86 -1.90 -11.35 -2.37
C PHE A 86 -1.86 -11.14 -3.88
N TYR A 87 -2.53 -10.07 -4.32
CA TYR A 87 -2.51 -9.65 -5.71
C TYR A 87 -1.23 -8.87 -5.99
N ILE A 88 -0.36 -9.44 -6.83
CA ILE A 88 0.81 -8.77 -7.37
C ILE A 88 0.39 -8.15 -8.70
N PRO A 89 0.35 -6.81 -8.82
CA PRO A 89 -0.04 -6.17 -10.06
C PRO A 89 0.96 -6.51 -11.19
N PRO A 90 0.49 -6.76 -12.41
CA PRO A 90 1.38 -6.99 -13.54
C PRO A 90 2.22 -5.74 -13.81
N VAL A 91 3.50 -5.95 -14.10
CA VAL A 91 4.39 -4.88 -14.57
C VAL A 91 4.39 -4.89 -16.10
N PHE A 92 4.01 -3.77 -16.70
CA PHE A 92 4.00 -3.56 -18.14
C PHE A 92 4.45 -2.14 -18.47
N ASP A 93 4.94 -1.90 -19.69
CA ASP A 93 5.61 -0.65 -20.08
C ASP A 93 4.77 0.61 -19.80
N ARG A 94 3.45 0.52 -19.97
CA ARG A 94 2.51 1.63 -19.76
C ARG A 94 1.98 1.75 -18.33
N PHE A 95 2.39 0.91 -17.37
CA PHE A 95 1.83 0.87 -16.02
C PHE A 95 1.87 2.24 -15.33
N ASN A 96 3.00 2.94 -15.44
CA ASN A 96 3.17 4.28 -14.85
C ASN A 96 2.26 5.33 -15.49
N ILE A 97 2.06 5.25 -16.81
CA ILE A 97 1.19 6.18 -17.55
C ILE A 97 -0.25 5.96 -17.12
N VAL A 98 -0.73 4.71 -17.16
CA VAL A 98 -2.11 4.36 -16.73
C VAL A 98 -2.36 4.79 -15.29
N GLY A 99 -1.42 4.53 -14.37
CA GLY A 99 -1.55 4.95 -12.97
C GLY A 99 -1.55 6.47 -12.78
N SER A 100 -0.76 7.19 -13.58
CA SER A 100 -0.72 8.66 -13.56
C SER A 100 -2.01 9.27 -14.09
N ASP A 101 -2.51 8.78 -15.23
CA ASP A 101 -3.72 9.26 -15.88
C ASP A 101 -4.95 9.00 -15.01
N PHE A 102 -5.09 7.78 -14.47
CA PHE A 102 -6.13 7.41 -13.51
C PHE A 102 -6.15 8.38 -12.30
N LYS A 103 -4.98 8.70 -11.75
CA LYS A 103 -4.87 9.63 -10.61
C LYS A 103 -5.23 11.06 -11.03
N ALA A 104 -4.78 11.52 -12.20
CA ALA A 104 -5.07 12.85 -12.70
C ALA A 104 -6.58 13.04 -12.91
N ASP A 105 -7.25 12.07 -13.52
CA ASP A 105 -8.70 12.09 -13.73
C ASP A 105 -9.49 12.11 -12.42
N PHE A 106 -9.08 11.27 -11.46
CA PHE A 106 -9.71 11.23 -10.14
C PHE A 106 -9.63 12.61 -9.46
N LEU A 107 -8.43 13.22 -9.47
CA LEU A 107 -8.21 14.52 -8.86
C LEU A 107 -8.95 15.65 -9.60
N ALA A 108 -9.02 15.59 -10.93
CA ALA A 108 -9.74 16.57 -11.73
C ALA A 108 -11.25 16.55 -11.43
N ILE A 109 -11.86 15.36 -11.34
CA ILE A 109 -13.27 15.23 -10.94
C ILE A 109 -13.47 15.70 -9.51
N ALA A 110 -12.63 15.25 -8.57
CA ALA A 110 -12.74 15.66 -7.17
C ALA A 110 -12.61 17.19 -7.01
N GLN A 111 -11.73 17.83 -7.78
CA GLN A 111 -11.59 19.27 -7.80
C GLN A 111 -12.85 19.95 -8.35
N GLY A 112 -13.38 19.50 -9.49
CA GLY A 112 -14.60 20.07 -10.07
C GLY A 112 -15.81 19.91 -9.13
N ARG A 113 -15.95 18.76 -8.48
CA ARG A 113 -17.01 18.54 -7.47
C ARG A 113 -16.83 19.43 -6.26
N ARG A 114 -15.59 19.67 -5.83
CA ARG A 114 -15.30 20.61 -4.75
C ARG A 114 -15.68 22.04 -5.13
N GLU A 115 -15.39 22.48 -6.35
CA GLU A 115 -15.79 23.81 -6.84
C GLU A 115 -17.32 23.95 -6.85
N GLN A 116 -18.02 22.96 -7.39
CA GLN A 116 -19.48 22.92 -7.39
C GLN A 116 -20.07 22.90 -5.97
N TYR A 117 -19.46 22.18 -5.03
CA TYR A 117 -19.85 22.21 -3.63
C TYR A 117 -19.76 23.63 -3.04
N MET A 118 -18.65 24.34 -3.29
CA MET A 118 -18.46 25.71 -2.81
C MET A 118 -19.47 26.69 -3.41
N GLU A 119 -19.89 26.47 -4.67
CA GLU A 119 -20.95 27.25 -5.30
C GLU A 119 -22.33 26.95 -4.69
N ASN A 120 -22.65 25.68 -4.47
CA ASN A 120 -23.92 25.22 -3.91
C ASN A 120 -24.14 25.74 -2.48
N LEU A 121 -23.08 25.87 -1.68
CA LEU A 121 -23.13 26.45 -0.33
C LEU A 121 -23.70 27.88 -0.27
N ASN A 122 -23.73 28.60 -1.39
CA ASN A 122 -24.35 29.92 -1.43
C ASN A 122 -25.90 29.87 -1.40
N THR A 123 -26.49 28.70 -1.67
CA THR A 123 -27.94 28.53 -1.85
C THR A 123 -28.54 27.35 -1.09
N MET A 124 -27.70 26.43 -0.61
CA MET A 124 -28.09 25.19 0.07
C MET A 124 -27.33 25.07 1.39
N ASP A 125 -27.85 24.25 2.31
CA ASP A 125 -27.07 23.82 3.47
C ASP A 125 -25.92 22.88 3.07
N SER A 126 -25.00 22.65 4.00
CA SER A 126 -23.76 21.91 3.74
C SER A 126 -23.97 20.46 3.31
N GLU A 127 -25.00 19.79 3.83
CA GLU A 127 -25.23 18.38 3.53
C GLU A 127 -25.88 18.24 2.15
N ALA A 128 -26.92 19.03 1.87
CA ALA A 128 -27.55 19.07 0.56
C ALA A 128 -26.59 19.52 -0.55
N ALA A 129 -25.73 20.51 -0.28
CA ALA A 129 -24.72 20.98 -1.21
C ALA A 129 -23.70 19.88 -1.57
N TYR A 130 -23.28 19.09 -0.59
CA TYR A 130 -22.35 17.98 -0.79
C TYR A 130 -22.99 16.86 -1.60
N GLU A 131 -24.19 16.43 -1.24
CA GLU A 131 -24.92 15.37 -1.94
C GLU A 131 -25.17 15.74 -3.41
N GLU A 132 -25.53 16.99 -3.70
CA GLU A 132 -25.70 17.47 -5.07
C GLU A 132 -24.38 17.47 -5.84
N ALA A 133 -23.30 17.97 -5.25
CA ALA A 133 -22.00 18.06 -5.91
C ALA A 133 -21.32 16.70 -6.13
N ALA A 134 -21.51 15.76 -5.19
CA ALA A 134 -20.95 14.41 -5.24
C ALA A 134 -21.75 13.46 -6.14
N ARG A 135 -23.01 13.80 -6.46
CA ARG A 135 -23.91 12.95 -7.25
C ARG A 135 -23.29 12.60 -8.60
N GLY A 136 -23.18 11.29 -8.86
CA GLY A 136 -22.68 10.77 -10.13
C GLY A 136 -21.16 10.87 -10.32
N ALA A 137 -20.41 11.36 -9.32
CA ALA A 137 -18.99 11.66 -9.48
C ALA A 137 -18.15 10.39 -9.70
N ILE A 138 -18.50 9.29 -9.03
CA ILE A 138 -17.80 8.02 -9.19
C ILE A 138 -18.14 7.35 -10.53
N GLU A 139 -19.39 7.42 -10.96
CA GLU A 139 -19.83 6.91 -12.26
C GLU A 139 -19.16 7.67 -13.41
N GLU A 140 -19.07 9.00 -13.29
CA GLU A 140 -18.34 9.83 -14.23
C GLU A 140 -16.85 9.46 -14.27
N PHE A 141 -16.23 9.27 -13.10
CA PHE A 141 -14.82 8.87 -13.03
C PHE A 141 -14.58 7.54 -13.74
N ILE A 142 -15.42 6.54 -13.46
CA ILE A 142 -15.34 5.21 -14.08
C ILE A 142 -15.52 5.31 -15.60
N ALA A 143 -16.46 6.13 -16.07
CA ALA A 143 -16.71 6.30 -17.51
C ALA A 143 -15.56 6.96 -18.28
N ARG A 144 -14.64 7.66 -17.58
CA ARG A 144 -13.42 8.24 -18.17
C ARG A 144 -12.25 7.26 -18.24
N GLN A 145 -12.32 6.14 -17.53
CA GLN A 145 -11.22 5.17 -17.53
C GLN A 145 -11.19 4.37 -18.84
N PRO A 146 -9.99 4.01 -19.32
CA PRO A 146 -9.82 3.26 -20.57
C PRO A 146 -10.35 1.82 -20.53
#